data_AF-A0A9C7GAT6-F1
#
_entry.id   AF-A0A9C7GAT6-F1
#
_cell.length_a   1.000
_cell.length_b   1.000
_cell.length_c   1.000
_cell.angle_alpha   90.00
_cell.angle_beta   90.00
_cell.angle_gamma   90.00
#
_symmetry.space_group_name_H-M   'P 1'
#
loop_
_entity.id
_entity.type
_entity.pdbx_description
1 polymer ?
#
loop_
_entity_poly.entity_id
_entity_poly.type
_entity_poly.pdbx_seq_one_letter_code
_entity_poly.pdbx_strand_id
1 'polypeptide(L)'
;MLLSKMQEIKVIKKIKTKLEDVTLFEFLENEKNKKILYIKKMKEEKKEVLNQTIHTFQVVDGVSLWEVNRKLKRLVRTGIPKESLQLGAMKIPLTVKKSNILATPIEIERIEKTIDELEGFEELRLRFFHRYKPHYHEKKVFGEIDRWIEIEIC
;
A
#
# COMPACT_ATOMS: atom_id res chain seq x y z
N MET A 1 -75.73 17.79 7.47
CA MET A 1 -75.03 17.02 6.42
C MET A 1 -73.78 17.73 5.87
N LEU A 2 -73.79 19.03 5.58
CA LEU A 2 -72.63 19.75 5.02
C LEU A 2 -71.44 19.93 5.99
N LEU A 3 -71.71 20.16 7.28
CA LEU A 3 -70.68 20.37 8.31
C LEU A 3 -69.82 19.13 8.60
N SER A 4 -70.39 17.91 8.58
CA SER A 4 -69.60 16.69 8.80
C SER A 4 -68.69 16.38 7.61
N LYS A 5 -69.16 16.60 6.38
CA LYS A 5 -68.34 16.46 5.16
C LYS A 5 -67.15 17.42 5.15
N MET A 6 -67.30 18.65 5.66
CA MET A 6 -66.19 19.60 5.78
C MET A 6 -65.14 19.16 6.81
N GLN A 7 -65.56 18.53 7.90
CA GLN A 7 -64.64 17.97 8.90
C GLN A 7 -63.86 16.77 8.34
N GLU A 8 -64.53 15.87 7.60
CA GLU A 8 -63.90 14.74 6.91
C GLU A 8 -62.83 15.21 5.90
N ILE A 9 -63.11 16.24 5.10
CA ILE A 9 -62.15 16.79 4.14
C ILE A 9 -60.90 17.36 4.83
N LYS A 10 -61.04 18.01 6.00
CA LYS A 10 -59.91 18.52 6.77
C LYS A 10 -59.04 17.39 7.35
N VAL A 11 -59.67 16.31 7.82
CA VAL A 11 -58.97 15.12 8.32
C VAL A 11 -58.20 14.45 7.19
N ILE A 12 -58.81 14.27 6.03
CA ILE A 12 -58.16 13.67 4.84
C ILE A 12 -56.96 14.51 4.37
N LYS A 13 -57.08 15.85 4.32
CA LYS A 13 -55.95 16.73 3.99
C LYS A 13 -54.79 16.57 4.98
N LYS A 14 -55.09 16.50 6.29
CA LYS A 14 -54.08 16.35 7.35
C LYS A 14 -53.38 14.99 7.31
N ILE A 15 -54.11 13.92 6.96
CA ILE A 15 -53.55 12.58 6.74
C ILE A 15 -52.65 12.57 5.50
N LYS A 16 -53.08 13.21 4.40
CA LYS A 16 -52.29 13.30 3.16
C LYS A 16 -50.96 14.02 3.38
N THR A 17 -50.96 15.17 4.05
CA THR A 17 -49.70 15.89 4.37
C THR A 17 -48.79 15.06 5.28
N LYS A 18 -49.33 14.34 6.26
CA LYS A 18 -48.52 13.45 7.11
C LYS A 18 -47.90 12.28 6.34
N LEU A 19 -48.63 11.72 5.37
CA LEU A 19 -48.12 10.66 4.49
C LEU A 19 -47.00 11.19 3.58
N GLU A 20 -47.17 12.39 3.01
CA GLU A 20 -46.14 13.06 2.21
C GLU A 20 -44.88 13.32 3.03
N ASP A 21 -45.01 13.79 4.27
CA ASP A 21 -43.89 13.98 5.19
C ASP A 21 -43.17 12.66 5.50
N VAL A 22 -43.92 11.58 5.79
CA VAL A 22 -43.34 10.25 6.05
C VAL A 22 -42.56 9.74 4.83
N THR A 23 -43.09 9.89 3.62
CA THR A 23 -42.38 9.49 2.39
C THR A 23 -41.11 10.31 2.15
N LEU A 24 -41.10 11.58 2.52
CA LEU A 24 -39.91 12.44 2.44
C LEU A 24 -38.84 12.01 3.46
N PHE A 25 -39.26 11.68 4.68
CA PHE A 25 -38.36 11.16 5.72
C PHE A 25 -37.72 9.83 5.32
N GLU A 26 -38.51 8.89 4.81
CA GLU A 26 -38.01 7.60 4.31
C GLU A 26 -37.01 7.79 3.16
N PHE A 27 -37.29 8.71 2.24
CA PHE A 27 -36.38 9.05 1.14
C PHE A 27 -35.05 9.63 1.66
N LEU A 28 -35.11 10.59 2.58
CA LEU A 28 -33.93 11.22 3.17
C LEU A 28 -33.08 10.22 3.98
N GLU A 29 -33.74 9.32 4.71
CA GLU A 29 -33.08 8.26 5.47
C GLU A 29 -32.38 7.28 4.51
N ASN A 30 -33.02 6.92 3.40
CA ASN A 30 -32.44 6.03 2.41
C ASN A 30 -31.22 6.66 1.71
N GLU A 31 -31.30 7.94 1.33
CA GLU A 31 -30.16 8.68 0.76
C GLU A 31 -29.00 8.85 1.76
N LYS A 32 -29.31 9.09 3.04
CA LYS A 32 -28.31 9.13 4.11
C LYS A 32 -27.63 7.76 4.26
N ASN A 33 -28.39 6.67 4.24
CA ASN A 33 -27.87 5.31 4.35
C ASN A 33 -26.97 4.94 3.16
N LYS A 34 -27.32 5.33 1.93
CA LYS A 34 -26.45 5.16 0.75
C LYS A 34 -25.12 5.90 0.91
N LYS A 35 -25.14 7.15 1.38
CA LYS A 35 -23.90 7.90 1.65
C LYS A 35 -23.05 7.24 2.74
N ILE A 36 -23.67 6.76 3.82
CA ILE A 36 -22.95 6.04 4.88
C ILE A 36 -22.29 4.78 4.32
N LEU A 37 -23.01 4.01 3.50
CA LEU A 37 -22.49 2.79 2.89
C LEU A 37 -21.30 3.07 1.97
N TYR A 38 -21.41 4.11 1.13
CA TYR A 38 -20.30 4.55 0.27
C TYR A 38 -19.06 4.95 1.08
N ILE A 39 -19.25 5.75 2.14
CA ILE A 39 -18.14 6.16 3.02
C ILE A 39 -17.50 4.97 3.72
N LYS A 40 -18.30 3.98 4.17
CA LYS A 40 -17.77 2.74 4.77
C LYS A 40 -16.91 1.97 3.78
N LYS A 41 -17.42 1.75 2.56
CA LYS A 41 -16.69 1.05 1.49
C LYS A 41 -15.36 1.74 1.16
N MET A 42 -15.39 3.07 0.97
CA MET A 42 -14.17 3.86 0.73
C MET A 42 -13.17 3.79 1.90
N LYS A 43 -13.64 3.71 3.15
CA LYS A 43 -12.76 3.55 4.32
C LYS A 43 -12.12 2.16 4.36
N GLU A 44 -12.87 1.11 4.02
CA GLU A 44 -12.37 -0.26 3.95
C GLU A 44 -11.32 -0.41 2.85
N GLU A 45 -11.62 0.08 1.63
CA GLU A 45 -10.66 0.08 0.52
C GLU A 45 -9.37 0.84 0.88
N LYS A 46 -9.49 2.02 1.50
CA LYS A 46 -8.31 2.77 1.97
C LYS A 46 -7.53 2.05 3.07
N LYS A 47 -8.22 1.35 3.97
CA LYS A 47 -7.59 0.57 5.06
C LYS A 47 -6.83 -0.62 4.48
N GLU A 48 -7.38 -1.27 3.46
CA GLU A 48 -6.75 -2.38 2.77
C GLU A 48 -5.48 -1.92 2.02
N VAL A 49 -5.57 -0.82 1.26
CA VAL A 49 -4.40 -0.18 0.63
C VAL A 49 -3.37 0.22 1.68
N LEU A 50 -3.78 0.84 2.79
CA LEU A 50 -2.86 1.24 3.86
C LEU A 50 -2.15 0.03 4.47
N ASN A 51 -2.88 -1.05 4.76
CA ASN A 51 -2.31 -2.29 5.28
C ASN A 51 -1.31 -2.93 4.31
N GLN A 52 -1.60 -2.92 3.01
CA GLN A 52 -0.65 -3.35 1.97
C GLN A 52 0.59 -2.43 1.95
N THR A 53 0.41 -1.13 2.15
CA THR A 53 1.52 -0.15 2.11
C THR A 53 2.34 -0.12 3.40
N ILE A 54 1.79 -0.55 4.55
CA ILE A 54 2.49 -0.54 5.85
C ILE A 54 3.76 -1.41 5.80
N HIS A 55 3.72 -2.56 5.12
CA HIS A 55 4.89 -3.41 4.94
C HIS A 55 6.02 -2.71 4.18
N THR A 56 5.67 -1.86 3.21
CA THR A 56 6.67 -1.06 2.48
C THR A 56 7.40 -0.07 3.38
N PHE A 57 6.76 0.55 4.38
CA PHE A 57 7.41 1.54 5.26
C PHE A 57 8.24 0.93 6.39
N GLN A 58 8.38 -0.39 6.43
CA GLN A 58 9.17 -1.08 7.45
C GLN A 58 10.67 -0.84 7.26
N VAL A 59 11.36 -0.75 8.39
CA VAL A 59 12.81 -0.75 8.47
C VAL A 59 13.24 -2.07 9.09
N VAL A 60 14.08 -2.83 8.41
CA VAL A 60 14.62 -4.11 8.91
C VAL A 60 16.10 -3.93 9.14
N ASP A 61 16.53 -4.09 10.39
CA ASP A 61 17.93 -3.98 10.82
C ASP A 61 18.62 -2.70 10.27
N GLY A 62 17.85 -1.59 10.24
CA GLY A 62 18.29 -0.28 9.78
C GLY A 62 18.21 -0.04 8.26
N VAL A 63 17.73 -1.01 7.47
CA VAL A 63 17.50 -0.90 6.02
C VAL A 63 16.04 -0.52 5.74
N SER A 64 15.83 0.55 4.97
CA SER A 64 14.47 0.95 4.56
C SER A 64 13.99 0.07 3.40
N LEU A 65 13.00 -0.79 3.67
CA LEU A 65 12.43 -1.66 2.64
C LEU A 65 11.73 -0.86 1.54
N TRP A 66 11.14 0.28 1.89
CA TRP A 66 10.54 1.20 0.92
C TRP A 66 11.56 1.69 -0.11
N GLU A 67 12.76 2.06 0.36
CA GLU A 67 13.84 2.54 -0.51
C GLU A 67 14.24 1.44 -1.50
N VAL A 68 14.44 0.22 -0.99
CA VAL A 68 14.79 -0.95 -1.82
C VAL A 68 13.69 -1.24 -2.83
N ASN A 69 12.44 -1.39 -2.37
CA ASN A 69 11.31 -1.72 -3.23
C ASN A 69 11.11 -0.68 -4.35
N ARG A 70 11.26 0.60 -4.03
CA ARG A 70 11.17 1.67 -5.03
C ARG A 70 12.28 1.57 -6.08
N LYS A 71 13.51 1.22 -5.69
CA LYS A 71 14.61 1.01 -6.63
C LYS A 71 14.37 -0.22 -7.50
N LEU A 72 13.87 -1.32 -6.94
CA LEU A 72 13.46 -2.52 -7.69
C LEU A 72 12.38 -2.20 -8.71
N LYS A 73 11.27 -1.56 -8.31
CA LYS A 73 10.19 -1.17 -9.24
C LYS A 73 10.67 -0.21 -10.33
N ARG A 74 11.65 0.66 -10.03
CA ARG A 74 12.28 1.50 -11.07
C ARG A 74 13.03 0.64 -12.09
N LEU A 75 13.76 -0.38 -11.66
CA LEU A 75 14.46 -1.32 -12.54
C LEU A 75 13.49 -2.13 -13.39
N VAL A 76 12.38 -2.60 -12.81
CA VAL A 76 11.28 -3.20 -13.58
C VAL A 76 10.90 -2.28 -14.72
N ARG A 77 10.58 -1.01 -14.43
CA ARG A 77 10.11 -0.05 -15.44
C ARG A 77 11.16 0.30 -16.50
N THR A 78 12.40 0.50 -16.09
CA THR A 78 13.48 1.03 -16.94
C THR A 78 14.29 -0.04 -17.67
N GLY A 79 14.23 -1.29 -17.22
CA GLY A 79 15.09 -2.36 -17.72
C GLY A 79 16.33 -2.56 -16.86
N ILE A 80 16.90 -3.76 -16.97
CA ILE A 80 18.19 -4.09 -16.36
C ILE A 80 19.30 -3.58 -17.29
N PRO A 81 20.29 -2.81 -16.79
CA PRO A 81 21.43 -2.37 -17.59
C PRO A 81 22.18 -3.56 -18.20
N LYS A 82 22.62 -3.41 -19.46
CA LYS A 82 23.34 -4.47 -20.19
C LYS A 82 24.63 -4.90 -19.47
N GLU A 83 25.34 -3.93 -18.87
CA GLU A 83 26.55 -4.19 -18.09
C GLU A 83 26.27 -5.09 -16.89
N SER A 84 25.15 -4.89 -16.20
CA SER A 84 24.74 -5.74 -15.08
C SER A 84 24.39 -7.16 -15.53
N LEU A 85 23.78 -7.32 -16.71
CA LEU A 85 23.54 -8.64 -17.29
C LEU A 85 24.84 -9.35 -17.66
N GLN A 86 25.84 -8.62 -18.19
CA GLN A 86 27.14 -9.18 -18.53
C GLN A 86 27.97 -9.59 -17.30
N LEU A 87 27.88 -8.80 -16.23
CA LEU A 87 28.54 -9.10 -14.96
C LEU A 87 27.81 -10.16 -14.13
N GLY A 88 26.56 -10.51 -14.49
CA GLY A 88 25.73 -11.43 -13.72
C GLY A 88 25.30 -10.88 -12.37
N ALA A 89 25.43 -9.56 -12.15
CA ALA A 89 25.11 -8.93 -10.87
C ALA A 89 24.79 -7.44 -11.05
N MET A 90 23.98 -6.91 -10.15
CA MET A 90 23.70 -5.48 -10.06
C MET A 90 23.74 -4.97 -8.63
N LYS A 91 24.12 -3.70 -8.45
CA LYS A 91 24.24 -3.08 -7.12
C LYS A 91 23.17 -2.02 -6.92
N ILE A 92 22.47 -2.13 -5.80
CA ILE A 92 21.53 -1.14 -5.30
C ILE A 92 22.17 -0.49 -4.07
N PRO A 93 22.74 0.73 -4.19
CA PRO A 93 23.29 1.43 -3.03
C PRO A 93 22.17 1.73 -2.04
N LEU A 94 22.47 1.68 -0.74
CA LEU A 94 21.54 2.02 0.34
C LEU A 94 22.03 3.24 1.10
N THR A 95 21.13 3.89 1.85
CA THR A 95 21.48 5.02 2.71
C THR A 95 22.60 4.64 3.68
N VAL A 96 23.69 5.41 3.78
CA VAL A 96 24.82 5.11 4.69
C VAL A 96 24.39 4.88 6.14
N LYS A 97 25.05 3.94 6.81
CA LYS A 97 24.81 3.61 8.21
C LYS A 97 25.78 4.42 9.07
N LYS A 98 25.23 5.31 9.90
CA LYS A 98 25.99 6.23 10.78
C LYS A 98 26.67 5.54 11.96
N SER A 99 26.40 4.25 12.17
CA SER A 99 27.09 3.47 13.21
C SER A 99 28.38 2.85 12.64
N ASN A 100 29.29 2.49 13.53
CA ASN A 100 30.53 1.79 13.18
C ASN A 100 30.43 0.26 13.43
N ILE A 101 29.21 -0.27 13.52
CA ILE A 101 28.94 -1.68 13.82
C ILE A 101 28.42 -2.35 12.56
N LEU A 102 29.14 -3.36 12.08
CA LEU A 102 28.71 -4.16 10.94
C LEU A 102 27.52 -5.04 11.31
N ALA A 103 26.64 -5.30 10.35
CA ALA A 103 25.55 -6.25 10.51
C ALA A 103 26.10 -7.65 10.81
N THR A 104 25.46 -8.31 11.76
CA THR A 104 25.71 -9.71 12.10
C THR A 104 25.16 -10.64 11.02
N PRO A 105 25.66 -11.89 10.88
CA PRO A 105 25.13 -12.83 9.89
C PRO A 105 23.61 -13.05 9.99
N ILE A 106 23.05 -13.02 11.20
CA ILE A 106 21.61 -13.19 11.45
C ILE A 106 20.82 -11.97 10.95
N GLU A 107 21.35 -10.76 11.10
CA GLU A 107 20.75 -9.55 10.52
C GLU A 107 20.84 -9.56 9.00
N ILE A 108 21.99 -9.98 8.44
CA ILE A 108 22.20 -10.10 6.99
C ILE A 108 21.16 -11.04 6.38
N GLU A 109 21.02 -12.26 6.92
CA GLU A 109 20.06 -13.26 6.43
C GLU A 109 18.62 -12.73 6.49
N ARG A 110 18.27 -12.02 7.58
CA ARG A 110 16.93 -11.44 7.74
C ARG A 110 16.66 -10.33 6.73
N ILE A 111 17.64 -9.45 6.49
CA ILE A 111 17.56 -8.39 5.48
C ILE A 111 17.37 -9.02 4.10
N GLU A 112 18.21 -9.99 3.72
CA GLU A 112 18.17 -10.66 2.42
C GLU A 112 16.84 -11.36 2.19
N LYS A 113 16.37 -12.15 3.17
CA LYS A 113 15.08 -12.83 3.11
C LYS A 113 13.93 -11.84 2.94
N THR A 114 13.92 -10.76 3.72
CA THR A 114 12.83 -9.79 3.65
C THR A 114 12.84 -9.02 2.32
N ILE A 115 14.03 -8.79 1.73
CA ILE A 115 14.17 -8.17 0.42
C ILE A 115 13.70 -9.09 -0.70
N ASP A 116 13.98 -10.39 -0.60
CA ASP A 116 13.54 -11.41 -1.56
C ASP A 116 12.01 -11.52 -1.65
N GLU A 117 11.33 -11.22 -0.55
CA GLU A 117 9.88 -11.20 -0.40
C GLU A 117 9.23 -9.85 -0.83
N LEU A 118 10.02 -8.86 -1.30
CA LEU A 118 9.46 -7.59 -1.75
C LEU A 118 8.75 -7.72 -3.09
N GLU A 119 7.59 -7.04 -3.21
CA GLU A 119 6.79 -6.98 -4.43
C GLU A 119 7.59 -6.58 -5.68
N GLY A 120 8.49 -5.60 -5.56
CA GLY A 120 9.34 -5.16 -6.68
C GLY A 120 10.33 -6.23 -7.15
N PHE A 121 10.70 -7.18 -6.27
CA PHE A 121 11.55 -8.31 -6.62
C PHE A 121 10.74 -9.38 -7.39
N GLU A 122 9.49 -9.61 -6.98
CA GLU A 122 8.56 -10.46 -7.72
C GLU A 122 8.23 -9.88 -9.10
N GLU A 123 7.98 -8.58 -9.20
CA GLU A 123 7.79 -7.90 -10.49
C GLU A 123 9.02 -8.05 -11.42
N LEU A 124 10.25 -7.99 -10.87
CA LEU A 124 11.48 -8.23 -11.63
C LEU A 124 11.55 -9.65 -12.21
N ARG A 125 11.25 -10.65 -11.37
CA ARG A 125 11.19 -12.07 -11.77
C ARG A 125 10.19 -12.29 -12.89
N LEU A 126 8.99 -11.73 -12.75
CA LEU A 126 7.91 -11.86 -13.74
C LEU A 126 8.22 -11.16 -15.06
N ARG A 127 8.94 -10.04 -15.04
CA ARG A 127 9.20 -9.25 -16.25
C ARG A 127 10.35 -9.80 -17.10
N PHE A 128 11.43 -10.23 -16.46
CA PHE A 128 12.68 -10.57 -17.17
C PHE A 128 13.02 -12.06 -17.11
N PHE A 129 12.27 -12.88 -16.34
CA PHE A 129 12.39 -14.34 -16.27
C PHE A 129 13.78 -14.88 -15.88
N HIS A 130 14.64 -14.05 -15.29
CA HIS A 130 15.89 -14.51 -14.67
C HIS A 130 15.65 -14.96 -13.23
N ARG A 131 16.58 -15.77 -12.71
CA ARG A 131 16.64 -16.05 -11.28
C ARG A 131 17.43 -14.93 -10.63
N TYR A 132 16.89 -14.36 -9.57
CA TYR A 132 17.54 -13.28 -8.82
C TYR A 132 17.76 -13.72 -7.38
N LYS A 133 18.93 -13.39 -6.83
CA LYS A 133 19.23 -13.57 -5.40
C LYS A 133 19.80 -12.28 -4.81
N PRO A 134 19.20 -11.74 -3.75
CA PRO A 134 19.74 -10.57 -3.05
C PRO A 134 20.84 -11.01 -2.07
N HIS A 135 21.95 -10.28 -2.06
CA HIS A 135 23.05 -10.39 -1.10
C HIS A 135 23.29 -9.01 -0.49
N TYR A 136 23.26 -8.91 0.84
CA TYR A 136 23.50 -7.66 1.55
C TYR A 136 24.96 -7.51 1.92
N HIS A 137 25.51 -6.33 1.62
CA HIS A 137 26.90 -6.02 1.88
C HIS A 137 27.05 -4.73 2.67
N GLU A 138 28.02 -4.73 3.57
CA GLU A 138 28.48 -3.56 4.32
C GLU A 138 30.00 -3.43 4.19
N LYS A 139 30.48 -2.19 4.11
CA LYS A 139 31.90 -1.86 4.12
C LYS A 139 32.13 -0.63 4.99
N LYS A 140 33.08 -0.72 5.92
CA LYS A 140 33.50 0.44 6.72
C LYS A 140 34.30 1.42 5.87
N VAL A 141 33.90 2.69 5.90
CA VAL A 141 34.52 3.78 5.15
C VAL A 141 34.52 5.03 6.05
N PHE A 142 35.71 5.51 6.43
CA PHE A 142 35.92 6.75 7.20
C PHE A 142 35.00 6.96 8.43
N GLY A 143 34.73 5.90 9.19
CA GLY A 143 33.89 5.96 10.40
C GLY A 143 32.39 5.77 10.15
N GLU A 144 31.97 5.69 8.90
CA GLU A 144 30.63 5.30 8.48
C GLU A 144 30.66 3.90 7.84
N ILE A 145 29.47 3.34 7.60
CA ILE A 145 29.31 2.09 6.88
C ILE A 145 28.54 2.35 5.58
N ASP A 146 29.25 2.16 4.47
CA ASP A 146 28.65 2.04 3.14
C ASP A 146 27.95 0.68 3.06
N ARG A 147 26.77 0.67 2.46
CA ARG A 147 25.98 -0.56 2.31
C ARG A 147 25.23 -0.59 1.00
N TRP A 148 25.08 -1.78 0.45
CA TRP A 148 24.38 -2.02 -0.80
C TRP A 148 23.77 -3.42 -0.81
N ILE A 149 22.76 -3.59 -1.65
CA ILE A 149 22.26 -4.91 -2.06
C ILE A 149 22.91 -5.25 -3.39
N GLU A 150 23.60 -6.36 -3.46
CA GLU A 150 23.97 -6.98 -4.72
C GLU A 150 22.87 -7.97 -5.11
N ILE A 151 22.32 -7.82 -6.31
CA ILE A 151 21.35 -8.77 -6.85
C ILE A 151 22.10 -9.58 -7.90
N GLU A 152 22.37 -10.83 -7.57
CA GLU A 152 22.90 -11.82 -8.50
C GLU A 152 21.83 -12.17 -9.54
N ILE A 153 22.23 -12.23 -10.82
CA ILE A 153 21.38 -12.56 -11.96
C ILE A 153 21.86 -13.90 -12.51
N CYS A 154 21.06 -14.94 -12.30
CA CYS A 154 21.30 -16.32 -12.71
C CYS A 154 20.42 -16.73 -13.90
#